data_AF-A0A8H4BEL6-F1
#
_entry.id   AF-A0A8H4BEL6-F1
#
_cell.length_a   1.000
_cell.length_b   1.000
_cell.length_c   1.000
_cell.angle_alpha   90.00
_cell.angle_beta   90.00
_cell.angle_gamma   90.00
#
_symmetry.space_group_name_H-M   'P 1'
#
loop_
_entity.id
_entity.type
_entity.pdbx_description
1 polymer ?
#
loop_
_entity_poly.entity_id
_entity_poly.type
_entity_poly.pdbx_seq_one_letter_code
_entity_poly.pdbx_strand_id
1 'polypeptide(L)'
;MKPFTAEERERLSETLRKPLGPEYISYRAGPAGKQSYLNGGLAIQLANDIFGFDGWSSEIKNTTVDYVDVDENRRANVGVSVTMRITLKDGTYREDIGYASSQNAPNKGIAIDKARKAATTDAMKRTLKNFGNALGNCLYDKSYLQGVAQMANPQIKFSPVNLYRHEQFKPKDVAPQLALQQAHQQRVPAPTIRPPPLQLPQTPRPPTPQQPPKAQPTQSKPQAPPQHSKAQAPVAHILQQPQSIARKRHQEQVDMQQKRAKQDNHHEASIKQEAVAASTSEALPILLPEESFSYEGDEEFFALFQNEPAEDEFAIKEDEFVKIDDATLAQLDQVSQASRRSSAASAIGELIFSN
;
A
#
# COMPACT_ATOMS: atom_id res chain seq x y z
N MET A 1 14.82 -1.66 29.70
CA MET A 1 13.40 -1.62 29.27
C MET A 1 12.74 -0.44 29.97
N LYS A 2 11.98 0.37 29.23
CA LYS A 2 11.36 1.60 29.76
C LYS A 2 9.84 1.37 29.83
N PRO A 3 9.24 1.28 31.02
CA PRO A 3 7.81 1.00 31.12
C PRO A 3 6.99 2.17 30.57
N PHE A 4 5.84 1.86 29.97
CA PHE A 4 4.87 2.90 29.57
C PHE A 4 4.31 3.61 30.81
N THR A 5 4.17 4.94 30.73
CA THR A 5 3.48 5.74 31.76
C THR A 5 1.98 5.41 31.80
N ALA A 6 1.27 5.79 32.86
CA ALA A 6 -0.17 5.54 32.97
C ALA A 6 -0.94 6.21 31.81
N GLU A 7 -0.61 7.46 31.49
CA GLU A 7 -1.18 8.22 30.37
C GLU A 7 -0.90 7.56 29.02
N GLU A 8 0.33 7.10 28.78
CA GLU A 8 0.68 6.37 27.56
C GLU A 8 -0.12 5.06 27.44
N ARG A 9 -0.26 4.31 28.54
CA ARG A 9 -1.03 3.05 28.56
C ARG A 9 -2.49 3.28 28.24
N GLU A 10 -3.09 4.33 28.79
CA GLU A 10 -4.48 4.68 28.52
C GLU A 10 -4.66 5.07 27.04
N ARG A 11 -3.81 5.96 26.52
CA ARG A 11 -3.81 6.34 25.09
C ARG A 11 -3.66 5.12 24.18
N LEU A 12 -2.70 4.23 24.48
CA LEU A 12 -2.45 3.02 23.70
C LEU A 12 -3.65 2.08 23.74
N SER A 13 -4.23 1.84 24.93
CA SER A 13 -5.42 1.01 25.11
C SER A 13 -6.61 1.55 24.31
N GLU A 14 -6.86 2.85 24.34
CA GLU A 14 -7.94 3.47 23.55
C GLU A 14 -7.67 3.40 22.05
N THR A 15 -6.43 3.65 21.63
CA THR A 15 -6.07 3.67 20.21
C THR A 15 -6.14 2.27 19.61
N LEU A 16 -5.56 1.26 20.27
CA LEU A 16 -5.52 -0.13 19.79
C LEU A 16 -6.91 -0.77 19.71
N ARG A 17 -7.90 -0.29 20.47
CA ARG A 17 -9.30 -0.77 20.38
C ARG A 17 -10.03 -0.28 19.13
N LYS A 18 -9.63 0.86 18.55
CA LYS A 18 -10.31 1.46 17.39
C LYS A 18 -10.07 0.60 16.15
N PRO A 19 -11.11 0.28 15.37
CA PRO A 19 -10.95 -0.36 14.07
C PRO A 19 -10.36 0.61 13.05
N LEU A 20 -9.79 0.07 11.97
CA LEU A 20 -9.20 0.86 10.90
C LEU A 20 -10.26 1.65 10.11
N GLY A 21 -9.84 2.78 9.52
CA GLY A 21 -10.63 3.48 8.52
C GLY A 21 -10.54 2.82 7.13
N PRO A 22 -11.44 3.14 6.18
CA PRO A 22 -11.38 2.63 4.81
C PRO A 22 -10.07 2.95 4.08
N GLU A 23 -9.36 4.01 4.48
CA GLU A 23 -8.08 4.44 3.92
C GLU A 23 -6.93 3.46 4.16
N TYR A 24 -7.03 2.58 5.16
CA TYR A 24 -6.00 1.58 5.48
C TYR A 24 -6.31 0.18 4.91
N ILE A 25 -7.46 0.00 4.27
CA ILE A 25 -7.94 -1.32 3.83
C ILE A 25 -7.80 -1.43 2.31
N SER A 26 -6.93 -2.34 1.89
CA SER A 26 -6.78 -2.74 0.50
C SER A 26 -7.59 -4.01 0.22
N TYR A 27 -7.86 -4.27 -1.04
CA TYR A 27 -8.61 -5.44 -1.46
C TYR A 27 -7.95 -6.14 -2.64
N ARG A 28 -7.99 -7.47 -2.64
CA ARG A 28 -7.51 -8.31 -3.75
C ARG A 28 -8.54 -9.37 -4.13
N ALA A 29 -8.41 -9.92 -5.33
CA ALA A 29 -9.08 -11.16 -5.66
C ALA A 29 -8.40 -12.31 -4.91
N GLY A 30 -9.20 -13.25 -4.41
CA GLY A 30 -8.75 -14.48 -3.78
C GLY A 30 -9.71 -15.64 -4.11
N PRO A 31 -9.38 -16.86 -3.66
CA PRO A 31 -10.14 -18.06 -4.01
C PRO A 31 -11.62 -17.98 -3.64
N ALA A 32 -11.93 -17.32 -2.52
CA ALA A 32 -13.28 -17.11 -1.99
C ALA A 32 -13.88 -15.73 -2.38
N GLY A 33 -13.34 -15.07 -3.41
CA GLY A 33 -13.76 -13.74 -3.85
C GLY A 33 -12.86 -12.62 -3.31
N LYS A 34 -13.44 -11.46 -3.02
CA LYS A 34 -12.70 -10.26 -2.61
C LYS A 34 -12.16 -10.42 -1.18
N GLN A 35 -10.84 -10.41 -1.01
CA GLN A 35 -10.17 -10.46 0.29
C GLN A 35 -9.66 -9.08 0.69
N SER A 36 -10.00 -8.62 1.89
CA SER A 36 -9.44 -7.40 2.49
C SER A 36 -8.09 -7.69 3.12
N TYR A 37 -7.17 -6.74 3.06
CA TYR A 37 -5.86 -6.84 3.70
C TYR A 37 -5.31 -5.45 4.08
N LEU A 38 -4.44 -5.44 5.08
CA LEU A 38 -3.61 -4.28 5.43
C LEU A 38 -2.28 -4.39 4.68
N ASN A 39 -1.87 -3.33 3.97
CA ASN A 39 -0.57 -3.28 3.30
C ASN A 39 0.57 -3.28 4.33
N GLY A 40 1.68 -3.97 4.02
CA GLY A 40 2.83 -4.07 4.93
C GLY A 40 3.46 -2.71 5.30
N GLY A 41 3.61 -1.81 4.33
CA GLY A 41 4.14 -0.46 4.57
C GLY A 41 3.23 0.36 5.49
N LEU A 42 1.91 0.27 5.29
CA LEU A 42 0.93 0.92 6.18
C LEU A 42 0.94 0.33 7.59
N ALA A 43 1.14 -0.99 7.74
CA ALA A 43 1.26 -1.63 9.05
C ALA A 43 2.48 -1.10 9.83
N ILE A 44 3.62 -0.92 9.16
CA ILE A 44 4.83 -0.32 9.75
C ILE A 44 4.57 1.14 10.15
N GLN A 45 3.92 1.92 9.27
CA GLN A 45 3.58 3.31 9.58
C GLN A 45 2.65 3.41 10.79
N LEU A 46 1.60 2.58 10.85
CA LEU A 46 0.69 2.53 11.99
C LEU A 46 1.42 2.15 13.29
N ALA A 47 2.35 1.19 13.24
CA ALA A 47 3.16 0.84 14.39
C ALA A 47 4.04 2.02 14.87
N ASN A 48 4.65 2.76 13.93
CA ASN A 48 5.41 3.97 14.25
C ASN A 48 4.53 5.09 14.82
N ASP A 49 3.31 5.27 14.30
CA ASP A 49 2.38 6.32 14.77
C ASP A 49 1.80 5.98 16.16
N ILE A 50 1.55 4.70 16.44
CA ILE A 50 0.96 4.22 17.70
C ILE A 50 2.02 4.09 18.79
N PHE A 51 3.12 3.40 18.52
CA PHE A 51 4.14 3.11 19.53
C PHE A 51 5.27 4.14 19.57
N GLY A 52 5.49 4.89 18.48
CA GLY A 52 6.69 5.68 18.25
C GLY A 52 7.75 4.88 17.50
N PHE A 53 8.61 5.57 16.72
CA PHE A 53 9.68 4.92 15.94
C PHE A 53 10.70 4.17 16.83
N ASP A 54 10.82 4.55 18.10
CA ASP A 54 11.68 3.93 19.12
C ASP A 54 10.87 3.06 20.12
N GLY A 55 9.57 2.94 19.92
CA GLY A 55 8.65 2.28 20.84
C GLY A 55 8.43 0.78 20.59
N TRP A 56 8.88 0.28 19.44
CA TRP A 56 8.76 -1.11 19.03
C TRP A 56 9.97 -1.57 18.21
N SER A 57 10.19 -2.87 18.17
CA SER A 57 11.17 -3.52 17.29
C SER A 57 10.63 -4.84 16.77
N SER A 58 11.13 -5.27 15.62
CA SER A 58 10.86 -6.59 15.03
C SER A 58 12.13 -7.43 14.99
N GLU A 59 11.98 -8.72 15.21
CA GLU A 59 13.05 -9.72 15.17
C GLU A 59 12.54 -10.96 14.43
N ILE A 60 13.29 -11.41 13.41
CA ILE A 60 13.05 -12.71 12.77
C ILE A 60 13.66 -13.78 13.67
N LYS A 61 12.81 -14.62 14.28
CA LYS A 61 13.26 -15.70 15.18
C LYS A 61 13.73 -16.93 14.40
N ASN A 62 13.03 -17.26 13.33
CA ASN A 62 13.32 -18.41 12.49
C ASN A 62 12.79 -18.18 11.08
N THR A 63 13.50 -18.73 10.09
CA THR A 63 13.06 -18.77 8.70
C THR A 63 13.29 -20.18 8.17
N THR A 64 12.22 -20.82 7.71
CA THR A 64 12.25 -22.19 7.21
C THR A 64 11.77 -22.22 5.77
N VAL A 65 12.55 -22.86 4.90
CA VAL A 65 12.11 -23.16 3.53
C VAL A 65 11.47 -24.54 3.60
N ASP A 66 10.13 -24.58 3.54
CA ASP A 66 9.36 -25.80 3.81
C ASP A 66 9.42 -26.77 2.62
N TYR A 67 9.45 -26.24 1.40
CA TYR A 67 9.69 -27.04 0.19
C TYR A 67 10.33 -26.20 -0.92
N VAL A 68 11.06 -26.90 -1.79
CA VAL A 68 11.61 -26.36 -3.05
C VAL A 68 11.50 -27.43 -4.13
N ASP A 69 10.50 -27.28 -4.99
CA ASP A 69 10.23 -28.20 -6.07
C ASP A 69 10.52 -27.55 -7.42
N VAL A 70 10.94 -28.36 -8.38
CA VAL A 70 11.10 -27.94 -9.78
C VAL A 70 10.27 -28.87 -10.64
N ASP A 71 9.37 -28.30 -11.42
CA ASP A 71 8.52 -29.07 -12.33
C ASP A 71 9.28 -29.53 -13.59
N GLU A 72 8.62 -30.34 -14.41
CA GLU A 72 9.17 -30.83 -15.69
C GLU A 72 9.53 -29.69 -16.66
N ASN A 73 8.86 -28.54 -16.53
CA ASN A 73 9.10 -27.33 -17.32
C ASN A 73 10.24 -26.46 -16.75
N ARG A 74 10.99 -26.97 -15.76
CA ARG A 74 12.07 -26.26 -15.06
C ARG A 74 11.61 -25.02 -14.31
N ARG A 75 10.34 -24.96 -13.91
CA ARG A 75 9.75 -23.88 -13.10
C ARG A 75 9.83 -24.25 -11.63
N ALA A 76 10.26 -23.29 -10.82
CA ALA A 76 10.45 -23.48 -9.39
C ALA A 76 9.17 -23.14 -8.61
N ASN A 77 8.85 -23.98 -7.64
CA ASN A 77 7.79 -23.79 -6.65
C ASN A 77 8.41 -23.86 -5.26
N VAL A 78 8.17 -22.84 -4.43
CA VAL A 78 8.81 -22.70 -3.11
C VAL A 78 7.79 -22.26 -2.08
N GLY A 79 7.85 -22.86 -0.90
CA GLY A 79 7.11 -22.45 0.30
C GLY A 79 8.08 -22.04 1.40
N VAL A 80 7.78 -20.94 2.10
CA VAL A 80 8.60 -20.41 3.19
C VAL A 80 7.73 -19.99 4.36
N SER A 81 8.10 -20.45 5.55
CA SER A 81 7.59 -20.01 6.84
C SER A 81 8.59 -19.08 7.53
N VAL A 82 8.10 -18.00 8.15
CA VAL A 82 8.91 -17.08 8.96
C VAL A 82 8.26 -16.88 10.31
N THR A 83 8.98 -17.15 11.39
CA THR A 83 8.57 -16.81 12.76
C THR A 83 9.09 -15.41 13.11
N MET A 84 8.18 -14.50 13.41
CA MET A 84 8.47 -13.12 13.75
C MET A 84 8.12 -12.85 15.21
N ARG A 85 8.96 -12.04 15.88
CA ARG A 85 8.67 -11.46 17.17
C ARG A 85 8.65 -9.94 17.07
N ILE A 86 7.63 -9.32 17.67
CA ILE A 86 7.58 -7.87 17.87
C ILE A 86 7.64 -7.58 19.36
N THR A 87 8.57 -6.72 19.76
CA THR A 87 8.81 -6.33 21.15
C THR A 87 8.58 -4.84 21.32
N LEU A 88 7.83 -4.43 22.33
CA LEU A 88 7.63 -3.03 22.69
C LEU A 88 8.70 -2.54 23.67
N LYS A 89 8.82 -1.21 23.85
CA LYS A 89 9.82 -0.58 24.72
C LYS A 89 9.79 -1.02 26.20
N ASP A 90 8.64 -1.51 26.66
CA ASP A 90 8.44 -2.05 28.01
C ASP A 90 8.85 -3.52 28.16
N GLY A 91 9.19 -4.19 27.06
CA GLY A 91 9.58 -5.60 27.00
C GLY A 91 8.44 -6.56 26.64
N THR A 92 7.18 -6.08 26.57
CA THR A 92 6.05 -6.90 26.12
C THR A 92 6.25 -7.32 24.68
N TYR A 93 5.97 -8.58 24.36
CA TYR A 93 6.12 -9.08 22.99
C TYR A 93 4.96 -9.97 22.54
N ARG A 94 4.87 -10.11 21.22
CA ARG A 94 4.01 -11.06 20.52
C ARG A 94 4.85 -11.78 19.47
N GLU A 95 4.52 -13.04 19.24
CA GLU A 95 5.13 -13.86 18.18
C GLU A 95 4.02 -14.44 17.32
N ASP A 96 4.28 -14.54 16.02
CA ASP A 96 3.40 -15.20 15.06
C ASP A 96 4.24 -15.76 13.91
N ILE A 97 3.63 -16.61 13.09
CA ILE A 97 4.25 -17.22 11.93
C ILE A 97 3.58 -16.64 10.69
N GLY A 98 4.38 -16.15 9.75
CA GLY A 98 3.93 -15.81 8.41
C GLY A 98 4.34 -16.85 7.40
N TYR A 99 3.57 -16.93 6.31
CA TYR A 99 3.82 -17.89 5.25
C TYR A 99 3.68 -17.21 3.89
N ALA A 100 4.55 -17.61 2.96
CA ALA A 100 4.34 -17.29 1.56
C ALA A 100 4.92 -18.37 0.66
N SER A 101 4.28 -18.50 -0.50
CA SER A 101 4.73 -19.39 -1.56
C SER A 101 4.94 -18.63 -2.86
N SER A 102 5.94 -19.04 -3.62
CA SER A 102 6.15 -18.61 -5.00
C SER A 102 5.96 -19.81 -5.92
N GLN A 103 5.02 -19.72 -6.86
CA GLN A 103 4.72 -20.80 -7.80
C GLN A 103 5.12 -20.40 -9.22
N ASN A 104 5.50 -21.39 -10.04
CA ASN A 104 5.80 -21.23 -11.47
C ASN A 104 6.90 -20.18 -11.76
N ALA A 105 7.88 -20.04 -10.86
CA ALA A 105 8.95 -19.07 -11.02
C ALA A 105 9.99 -19.55 -12.06
N PRO A 106 10.65 -18.65 -12.82
CA PRO A 106 11.62 -19.03 -13.84
C PRO A 106 12.84 -19.80 -13.31
N ASN A 107 13.24 -19.56 -12.07
CA ASN A 107 14.35 -20.25 -11.42
C ASN A 107 14.17 -20.26 -9.89
N LYS A 108 14.95 -21.10 -9.20
CA LYS A 108 14.90 -21.24 -7.74
C LYS A 108 15.24 -19.96 -6.99
N GLY A 109 16.19 -19.16 -7.48
CA GLY A 109 16.62 -17.92 -6.83
C GLY A 109 15.48 -16.90 -6.72
N ILE A 110 14.81 -16.63 -7.84
CA ILE A 110 13.64 -15.73 -7.89
C ILE A 110 12.52 -16.26 -7.00
N ALA A 111 12.28 -17.59 -7.03
CA ALA A 111 11.24 -18.21 -6.22
C ALA A 111 11.48 -18.02 -4.71
N ILE A 112 12.71 -18.29 -4.25
CA ILE A 112 13.11 -18.18 -2.84
C ILE A 112 13.09 -16.72 -2.39
N ASP A 113 13.60 -15.79 -3.22
CA ASP A 113 13.61 -14.36 -2.90
C ASP A 113 12.19 -13.82 -2.69
N LYS A 114 11.29 -14.09 -3.65
CA LYS A 114 9.88 -13.70 -3.57
C LYS A 114 9.19 -14.30 -2.35
N ALA A 115 9.34 -15.61 -2.14
CA ALA A 115 8.69 -16.30 -1.02
C ALA A 115 9.21 -15.81 0.34
N ARG A 116 10.53 -15.63 0.51
CA ARG A 116 11.10 -15.12 1.78
C ARG A 116 10.65 -13.70 2.09
N LYS A 117 10.68 -12.80 1.11
CA LYS A 117 10.27 -11.40 1.30
C LYS A 117 8.78 -11.34 1.68
N ALA A 118 7.93 -12.05 0.94
CA ALA A 118 6.49 -12.11 1.22
C ALA A 118 6.18 -12.75 2.59
N ALA A 119 6.81 -13.87 2.95
CA ALA A 119 6.60 -14.53 4.23
C ALA A 119 7.02 -13.66 5.42
N THR A 120 8.10 -12.89 5.27
CA THR A 120 8.58 -11.95 6.29
C THR A 120 7.57 -10.82 6.52
N THR A 121 7.04 -10.24 5.45
CA THR A 121 6.01 -9.19 5.53
C THR A 121 4.71 -9.74 6.13
N ASP A 122 4.30 -10.95 5.75
CA ASP A 122 3.13 -11.62 6.32
C ASP A 122 3.30 -11.85 7.83
N ALA A 123 4.45 -12.39 8.25
CA ALA A 123 4.75 -12.65 9.66
C ALA A 123 4.70 -11.37 10.50
N MET A 124 5.25 -10.28 9.96
CA MET A 124 5.18 -8.95 10.60
C MET A 124 3.74 -8.46 10.76
N LYS A 125 2.92 -8.54 9.71
CA LYS A 125 1.49 -8.14 9.79
C LYS A 125 0.71 -9.00 10.78
N ARG A 126 0.93 -10.32 10.76
CA ARG A 126 0.28 -11.27 11.68
C ARG A 126 0.69 -11.03 13.12
N THR A 127 1.96 -10.70 13.36
CA THR A 127 2.42 -10.35 14.71
C THR A 127 1.87 -9.01 15.18
N LEU A 128 1.79 -7.99 14.31
CA LEU A 128 1.24 -6.67 14.63
C LEU A 128 -0.25 -6.72 15.00
N LYS A 129 -1.08 -7.50 14.28
CA LYS A 129 -2.52 -7.59 14.61
C LYS A 129 -2.77 -8.09 16.04
N ASN A 130 -1.86 -8.88 16.62
CA ASN A 130 -2.01 -9.43 17.97
C ASN A 130 -1.92 -8.36 19.08
N PHE A 131 -1.62 -7.11 18.74
CA PHE A 131 -1.68 -5.97 19.65
C PHE A 131 -3.04 -5.23 19.63
N GLY A 132 -3.84 -5.33 18.56
CA GLY A 132 -5.17 -4.71 18.53
C GLY A 132 -5.78 -4.45 17.15
N ASN A 133 -6.99 -3.89 17.17
CA ASN A 133 -7.78 -3.57 15.97
C ASN A 133 -7.09 -2.54 15.08
N ALA A 134 -6.48 -1.51 15.66
CA ALA A 134 -5.76 -0.48 14.92
C ALA A 134 -4.53 -0.98 14.16
N LEU A 135 -4.11 -2.23 14.41
CA LEU A 135 -3.01 -2.90 13.72
C LEU A 135 -3.49 -4.06 12.85
N GLY A 136 -4.79 -4.13 12.54
CA GLY A 136 -5.36 -5.04 11.56
C GLY A 136 -6.19 -6.19 12.11
N ASN A 137 -6.36 -6.32 13.44
CA ASN A 137 -7.22 -7.37 14.01
C ASN A 137 -8.69 -7.26 13.57
N CYS A 138 -9.17 -6.04 13.30
CA CYS A 138 -10.54 -5.80 12.82
C CYS A 138 -10.83 -6.43 11.44
N LEU A 139 -9.80 -6.77 10.65
CA LEU A 139 -9.99 -7.37 9.32
C LEU A 139 -10.59 -8.78 9.36
N TYR A 140 -10.67 -9.42 10.53
CA TYR A 140 -11.31 -10.72 10.71
C TYR A 140 -12.81 -10.60 11.04
N ASP A 141 -13.29 -9.41 11.38
CA ASP A 141 -14.70 -9.17 11.68
C ASP A 141 -15.47 -8.85 10.39
N LYS A 142 -16.31 -9.81 9.98
CA LYS A 142 -17.15 -9.69 8.79
C LYS A 142 -18.17 -8.54 8.88
N SER A 143 -18.68 -8.25 10.07
CA SER A 143 -19.67 -7.18 10.27
C SER A 143 -19.05 -5.80 10.08
N TYR A 144 -17.84 -5.62 10.64
CA TYR A 144 -17.01 -4.44 10.41
C TYR A 144 -16.67 -4.27 8.92
N LEU A 145 -16.24 -5.34 8.24
CA LEU A 145 -15.90 -5.29 6.81
C LEU A 145 -17.10 -4.87 5.95
N GLN A 146 -18.31 -5.31 6.28
CA GLN A 146 -19.53 -4.88 5.59
C GLN A 146 -19.81 -3.39 5.79
N GLY A 147 -19.61 -2.86 7.00
CA GLY A 147 -19.82 -1.44 7.31
C GLY A 147 -18.79 -0.53 6.63
N VAL A 148 -17.51 -0.86 6.74
CA VAL A 148 -16.41 -0.04 6.18
C VAL A 148 -16.40 -0.06 4.64
N ALA A 149 -16.87 -1.15 4.01
CA ALA A 149 -16.98 -1.24 2.56
C ALA A 149 -18.00 -0.25 1.96
N GLN A 150 -18.95 0.25 2.76
CA GLN A 150 -19.92 1.27 2.33
C GLN A 150 -19.42 2.70 2.52
N MET A 151 -18.28 2.88 3.20
CA MET A 151 -17.69 4.19 3.43
C MET A 151 -16.90 4.65 2.20
N ALA A 152 -16.96 5.95 1.91
CA ALA A 152 -16.12 6.55 0.89
C ALA A 152 -14.66 6.57 1.37
N ASN A 153 -13.72 6.13 0.51
CA ASN A 153 -12.30 6.20 0.81
C ASN A 153 -11.73 7.58 0.43
N PRO A 154 -11.30 8.42 1.39
CA PRO A 154 -10.73 9.72 1.09
C PRO A 154 -9.39 9.56 0.35
N GLN A 155 -9.33 10.04 -0.90
CA GLN A 155 -8.10 10.03 -1.68
C GLN A 155 -7.19 11.18 -1.25
N ILE A 156 -6.07 10.85 -0.59
CA ILE A 156 -5.03 11.84 -0.24
C ILE A 156 -4.32 12.25 -1.53
N LYS A 157 -4.46 13.52 -1.92
CA LYS A 157 -3.77 14.06 -3.10
C LYS A 157 -2.28 14.20 -2.80
N PHE A 158 -1.45 13.68 -3.72
CA PHE A 158 0.00 13.86 -3.65
C PHE A 158 0.36 15.35 -3.63
N SER A 159 1.17 15.76 -2.66
CA SER A 159 1.67 17.12 -2.55
C SER A 159 3.21 17.11 -2.52
N PRO A 160 3.89 17.71 -3.51
CA PRO A 160 5.34 17.74 -3.59
C PRO A 160 5.99 18.63 -2.52
N VAL A 161 5.20 19.36 -1.73
CA VAL A 161 5.68 20.27 -0.68
C VAL A 161 6.10 19.52 0.59
N ASN A 162 5.47 18.38 0.88
CA ASN A 162 5.72 17.61 2.11
C ASN A 162 6.76 16.48 1.93
N LEU A 163 7.54 16.52 0.85
CA LEU A 163 8.60 15.53 0.61
C LEU A 163 9.82 15.89 1.46
N TYR A 164 10.39 14.89 2.13
CA TYR A 164 11.70 15.03 2.74
C TYR A 164 12.73 15.32 1.64
N ARG A 165 13.46 16.42 1.79
CA ARG A 165 14.60 16.78 0.93
C ARG A 165 15.79 17.07 1.82
N HIS A 166 16.88 16.36 1.60
CA HIS A 166 18.16 16.69 2.21
C HIS A 166 18.53 18.15 1.85
N GLU A 167 19.24 18.85 2.73
CA GLU A 167 19.43 20.31 2.63
C GLU A 167 20.00 20.76 1.28
N GLN A 168 20.89 19.96 0.69
CA GLN A 168 21.52 20.25 -0.60
C GLN A 168 20.55 20.19 -1.80
N PHE A 169 19.44 19.45 -1.67
CA PHE A 169 18.42 19.27 -2.70
C PHE A 169 17.12 20.02 -2.38
N LYS A 170 17.06 20.77 -1.27
CA LYS A 170 15.96 21.70 -1.02
C LYS A 170 16.00 22.76 -2.13
N PRO A 171 14.87 23.04 -2.81
CA PRO A 171 14.83 24.14 -3.77
C PRO A 171 15.34 25.41 -3.09
N LYS A 172 16.42 25.98 -3.61
CA LYS A 172 16.94 27.28 -3.18
C LYS A 172 15.99 28.33 -3.77
N ASP A 173 14.87 28.55 -3.09
CA ASP A 173 13.84 29.56 -3.34
C ASP A 173 13.60 30.02 -4.78
N VAL A 174 12.46 29.59 -5.34
CA VAL A 174 11.68 30.49 -6.21
C VAL A 174 10.20 30.41 -5.79
N ALA A 175 9.76 31.47 -5.08
CA ALA A 175 8.38 31.82 -4.68
C ALA A 175 7.72 31.05 -3.50
N PRO A 176 7.87 31.62 -2.28
CA PRO A 176 6.71 32.30 -1.67
C PRO A 176 6.87 33.82 -1.50
N GLN A 177 7.98 34.41 -1.96
CA GLN A 177 8.18 35.87 -1.85
C GLN A 177 7.40 36.69 -2.89
N LEU A 178 7.10 36.15 -4.08
CA LEU A 178 6.27 36.85 -5.08
C LEU A 178 4.81 37.01 -4.63
N ALA A 179 4.26 36.07 -3.85
CA ALA A 179 2.91 36.18 -3.30
C ALA A 179 2.81 37.25 -2.20
N LEU A 180 3.85 37.39 -1.36
CA LEU A 180 3.92 38.43 -0.34
C LEU A 180 4.23 39.81 -0.93
N GLN A 181 5.03 39.88 -2.01
CA GLN A 181 5.39 41.15 -2.65
C GLN A 181 4.25 41.70 -3.53
N GLN A 182 3.46 40.84 -4.17
CA GLN A 182 2.23 41.23 -4.89
C GLN A 182 1.11 41.66 -3.92
N ALA A 183 1.01 41.06 -2.72
CA ALA A 183 0.08 41.51 -1.68
C ALA A 183 0.43 42.89 -1.09
N HIS A 184 1.71 43.28 -1.11
CA HIS A 184 2.15 44.62 -0.66
C HIS A 184 1.99 45.72 -1.72
N GLN A 185 1.83 45.38 -2.99
CA GLN A 185 1.60 46.37 -4.07
C GLN A 185 0.11 46.68 -4.32
N GLN A 186 -0.82 45.95 -3.70
CA GLN A 186 -2.26 46.25 -3.75
C GLN A 186 -2.77 46.99 -2.49
N ARG A 187 -1.92 47.74 -1.80
CA ARG A 187 -2.39 48.74 -0.84
C ARG A 187 -2.74 50.01 -1.60
N VAL A 188 -3.97 50.07 -2.13
CA VAL A 188 -4.59 51.31 -2.58
C VAL A 188 -4.50 52.36 -1.46
N PRO A 189 -3.97 53.57 -1.69
CA PRO A 189 -4.04 54.63 -0.69
C PRO A 189 -5.51 55.03 -0.51
N ALA A 190 -5.93 55.11 0.75
CA ALA A 190 -7.27 55.57 1.12
C ALA A 190 -7.53 56.98 0.56
N PRO A 191 -8.75 57.28 0.06
CA PRO A 191 -9.09 58.63 -0.38
C PRO A 191 -9.17 59.57 0.83
N THR A 192 -8.36 60.62 0.80
CA THR A 192 -8.37 61.73 1.76
C THR A 192 -9.72 62.45 1.73
N ILE A 193 -10.54 62.28 2.76
CA ILE A 193 -11.72 63.13 3.01
C ILE A 193 -11.22 64.44 3.63
N ARG A 194 -11.27 65.54 2.87
CA ARG A 194 -11.16 66.91 3.42
C ARG A 194 -12.50 67.29 4.07
N PRO A 195 -12.52 67.90 5.27
CA PRO A 195 -13.75 68.45 5.81
C PRO A 195 -14.10 69.79 5.11
N PRO A 196 -15.37 70.04 4.74
CA PRO A 196 -15.80 71.35 4.27
C PRO A 196 -16.17 72.29 5.44
N PRO A 197 -16.09 73.63 5.26
CA PRO A 197 -16.46 74.60 6.29
C PRO A 197 -17.97 74.86 6.36
N LEU A 198 -18.45 75.21 7.56
CA LEU A 198 -19.83 75.56 7.93
C LEU A 198 -20.33 76.84 7.24
N GLN A 199 -21.46 76.79 6.51
CA GLN A 199 -22.33 77.95 6.22
C GLN A 199 -23.84 77.57 6.18
N LEU A 200 -24.66 78.54 6.60
CA LEU A 200 -26.08 78.57 7.02
C LEU A 200 -27.15 78.45 5.88
N PRO A 201 -28.46 78.29 6.22
CA PRO A 201 -29.46 77.60 5.40
C PRO A 201 -30.26 78.49 4.44
N GLN A 202 -30.66 77.94 3.27
CA GLN A 202 -31.72 78.49 2.41
C GLN A 202 -32.56 77.36 1.77
N THR A 203 -33.85 77.67 1.58
CA THR A 203 -35.00 76.81 1.18
C THR A 203 -35.22 76.76 -0.36
N PRO A 204 -36.36 76.29 -0.95
CA PRO A 204 -36.50 74.98 -1.62
C PRO A 204 -36.99 74.99 -3.10
N ARG A 205 -37.11 73.78 -3.71
CA ARG A 205 -37.91 73.32 -4.92
C ARG A 205 -37.20 73.15 -6.29
N PRO A 206 -37.75 72.37 -7.28
CA PRO A 206 -38.37 71.01 -7.26
C PRO A 206 -37.88 70.15 -8.50
N PRO A 207 -38.61 69.17 -9.13
CA PRO A 207 -38.08 67.80 -9.35
C PRO A 207 -37.96 67.31 -10.83
N THR A 208 -37.49 66.05 -10.98
CA THR A 208 -37.64 65.09 -12.12
C THR A 208 -36.85 65.36 -13.43
N PRO A 209 -36.63 64.38 -14.35
CA PRO A 209 -36.91 62.93 -14.32
C PRO A 209 -35.75 61.98 -14.75
N GLN A 210 -35.85 60.72 -14.33
CA GLN A 210 -35.03 59.58 -14.76
C GLN A 210 -35.48 59.03 -16.13
N GLN A 211 -34.53 58.53 -16.92
CA GLN A 211 -34.73 57.65 -18.08
C GLN A 211 -33.45 56.80 -18.35
N PRO A 212 -33.50 55.70 -19.13
CA PRO A 212 -33.36 54.33 -18.61
C PRO A 212 -32.16 53.54 -19.21
N PRO A 213 -31.88 52.31 -18.73
CA PRO A 213 -30.84 51.45 -19.30
C PRO A 213 -31.34 50.64 -20.51
N LYS A 214 -30.47 50.49 -21.52
CA LYS A 214 -30.70 49.65 -22.71
C LYS A 214 -30.33 48.18 -22.47
N ALA A 215 -31.14 47.32 -23.08
CA ALA A 215 -31.24 45.88 -22.91
C ALA A 215 -30.34 45.03 -23.83
N GLN A 216 -30.25 43.75 -23.45
CA GLN A 216 -29.82 42.57 -24.23
C GLN A 216 -30.70 42.32 -25.48
N PRO A 217 -30.26 41.39 -26.34
CA PRO A 217 -31.19 40.42 -26.90
C PRO A 217 -30.77 38.95 -26.73
N THR A 218 -31.79 38.11 -26.80
CA THR A 218 -31.91 36.68 -26.49
C THR A 218 -32.01 35.78 -27.73
N GLN A 219 -31.61 34.51 -27.55
CA GLN A 219 -32.21 33.23 -28.00
C GLN A 219 -32.31 32.83 -29.50
N SER A 220 -31.93 31.57 -29.78
CA SER A 220 -32.84 30.55 -30.37
C SER A 220 -32.24 29.13 -30.30
N LYS A 221 -33.14 28.13 -30.21
CA LYS A 221 -32.98 26.66 -30.08
C LYS A 221 -33.25 26.01 -31.47
N PRO A 222 -32.69 24.85 -31.87
CA PRO A 222 -33.47 23.58 -31.96
C PRO A 222 -32.60 22.29 -31.77
N GLN A 223 -33.04 21.19 -31.12
CA GLN A 223 -33.92 20.06 -31.56
C GLN A 223 -33.17 18.86 -32.20
N ALA A 224 -33.54 17.64 -31.79
CA ALA A 224 -32.93 16.33 -32.08
C ALA A 224 -33.35 15.70 -33.44
N PRO A 225 -32.68 14.63 -33.91
CA PRO A 225 -33.35 13.62 -34.77
C PRO A 225 -32.84 12.14 -34.53
N PRO A 226 -33.24 11.10 -35.30
CA PRO A 226 -34.26 10.12 -34.86
C PRO A 226 -33.91 8.62 -35.09
N GLN A 227 -34.86 7.75 -34.75
CA GLN A 227 -34.89 6.30 -35.02
C GLN A 227 -35.56 5.98 -36.39
N HIS A 228 -35.12 4.90 -37.07
CA HIS A 228 -35.79 4.17 -38.16
C HIS A 228 -35.34 2.69 -38.06
N SER A 229 -36.16 1.63 -37.90
CA SER A 229 -37.32 1.06 -38.62
C SER A 229 -36.97 -0.10 -39.58
N LYS A 230 -37.78 -1.17 -39.51
CA LYS A 230 -37.70 -2.54 -40.07
C LYS A 230 -37.47 -2.69 -41.58
N ALA A 231 -36.94 -3.87 -41.98
CA ALA A 231 -37.24 -4.54 -43.26
C ALA A 231 -37.11 -6.10 -43.16
N GLN A 232 -38.06 -6.82 -43.77
CA GLN A 232 -38.09 -8.27 -44.12
C GLN A 232 -38.02 -8.34 -45.67
N ALA A 233 -37.29 -9.22 -46.38
CA ALA A 233 -37.46 -10.64 -46.78
C ALA A 233 -36.58 -10.86 -48.08
N PRO A 234 -36.41 -12.04 -48.77
CA PRO A 234 -36.91 -13.41 -48.59
C PRO A 234 -35.88 -14.59 -48.76
N VAL A 235 -36.39 -15.81 -48.51
CA VAL A 235 -36.04 -17.22 -48.82
C VAL A 235 -34.87 -17.59 -49.78
N ALA A 236 -33.99 -18.52 -49.34
CA ALA A 236 -33.46 -19.66 -50.12
C ALA A 236 -32.92 -20.79 -49.19
N HIS A 237 -33.04 -22.04 -49.65
CA HIS A 237 -33.05 -23.30 -48.89
C HIS A 237 -31.72 -24.11 -49.03
N ILE A 238 -31.41 -24.97 -48.03
CA ILE A 238 -30.64 -26.25 -48.08
C ILE A 238 -29.11 -26.23 -47.84
N LEU A 239 -28.66 -26.65 -46.64
CA LEU A 239 -27.90 -27.91 -46.38
C LEU A 239 -27.83 -28.21 -44.85
N GLN A 240 -27.85 -29.50 -44.48
CA GLN A 240 -28.03 -30.04 -43.11
C GLN A 240 -26.76 -30.09 -42.23
N GLN A 241 -26.94 -29.78 -40.92
CA GLN A 241 -26.34 -30.29 -39.66
C GLN A 241 -24.81 -30.49 -39.47
N PRO A 242 -24.31 -30.20 -38.24
CA PRO A 242 -24.18 -31.25 -37.21
C PRO A 242 -24.69 -30.81 -35.82
N GLN A 243 -25.87 -31.30 -35.40
CA GLN A 243 -26.45 -31.04 -34.07
C GLN A 243 -26.05 -32.07 -32.99
N SER A 244 -25.03 -32.90 -33.22
CA SER A 244 -24.68 -33.99 -32.30
C SER A 244 -23.77 -33.56 -31.12
N ILE A 245 -22.95 -32.51 -31.27
CA ILE A 245 -21.92 -32.16 -30.27
C ILE A 245 -22.50 -31.37 -29.08
N ALA A 246 -23.43 -30.45 -29.34
CA ALA A 246 -24.02 -29.60 -28.30
C ALA A 246 -24.88 -30.40 -27.30
N ARG A 247 -25.65 -31.40 -27.77
CA ARG A 247 -26.40 -32.30 -26.91
C ARG A 247 -25.49 -33.21 -26.09
N LYS A 248 -24.37 -33.67 -26.67
CA LYS A 248 -23.39 -34.50 -25.96
C LYS A 248 -22.72 -33.75 -24.79
N ARG A 249 -22.31 -32.49 -25.03
CA ARG A 249 -21.75 -31.62 -23.98
C ARG A 249 -22.75 -31.30 -22.88
N HIS A 250 -24.01 -31.09 -23.23
CA HIS A 250 -25.05 -30.84 -22.24
C HIS A 250 -25.31 -32.08 -21.37
N GLN A 251 -25.36 -33.27 -21.98
CA GLN A 251 -25.52 -34.53 -21.24
C GLN A 251 -24.33 -34.81 -20.32
N GLU A 252 -23.09 -34.58 -20.79
CA GLU A 252 -21.87 -34.73 -19.98
C GLU A 252 -21.83 -33.76 -18.79
N GLN A 253 -22.32 -32.53 -18.95
CA GLN A 253 -22.44 -31.57 -17.83
C GLN A 253 -23.48 -32.01 -16.79
N VAL A 254 -24.61 -32.55 -17.23
CA VAL A 254 -25.65 -33.06 -16.32
C VAL A 254 -25.15 -34.28 -15.54
N ASP A 255 -24.44 -35.20 -16.18
CA ASP A 255 -23.86 -36.38 -15.52
C ASP A 255 -22.73 -35.99 -14.54
N MET A 256 -21.94 -34.97 -14.87
CA MET A 256 -20.92 -34.43 -13.96
C MET A 256 -21.55 -33.79 -12.71
N GLN A 257 -22.66 -33.07 -12.87
CA GLN A 257 -23.40 -32.47 -11.75
C GLN A 257 -24.03 -33.55 -10.85
N GLN A 258 -24.57 -34.62 -11.42
CA GLN A 258 -25.12 -35.73 -10.65
C GLN A 258 -24.04 -36.53 -9.90
N LYS A 259 -22.82 -36.66 -10.47
CA LYS A 259 -21.69 -37.29 -9.76
C LYS A 259 -21.20 -36.47 -8.58
N ARG A 260 -21.13 -35.14 -8.70
CA ARG A 260 -20.80 -34.24 -7.57
C ARG A 260 -21.84 -34.34 -6.44
N ALA A 261 -23.13 -34.31 -6.79
CA ALA A 261 -24.22 -34.44 -5.81
C ALA A 261 -24.21 -35.79 -5.05
N LYS A 262 -23.68 -36.86 -5.65
CA LYS A 262 -23.51 -38.16 -4.98
C LYS A 262 -22.26 -38.23 -4.09
N GLN A 263 -21.20 -37.48 -4.43
CA GLN A 263 -19.99 -37.37 -3.58
C GLN A 263 -20.25 -36.53 -2.32
N ASP A 264 -21.02 -35.44 -2.44
CA ASP A 264 -21.37 -34.58 -1.30
C ASP A 264 -22.24 -35.33 -0.27
N ASN A 265 -23.14 -36.20 -0.73
CA ASN A 265 -24.01 -37.00 0.15
C ASN A 265 -23.24 -38.10 0.93
N HIS A 266 -22.15 -38.63 0.37
CA HIS A 266 -21.30 -39.59 1.09
C HIS A 266 -20.41 -38.93 2.13
N HIS A 267 -19.98 -37.68 1.91
CA HIS A 267 -19.21 -36.91 2.89
C HIS A 267 -20.09 -36.50 4.09
N GLU A 268 -21.34 -36.11 3.86
CA GLU A 268 -22.25 -35.70 4.94
C GLU A 268 -22.71 -36.88 5.82
N ALA A 269 -22.79 -38.09 5.25
CA ALA A 269 -23.11 -39.31 6.01
C ALA A 269 -21.94 -39.80 6.87
N SER A 270 -20.69 -39.62 6.42
CA SER A 270 -19.50 -40.03 7.17
C SER A 270 -19.24 -39.13 8.39
N ILE A 271 -19.50 -37.82 8.27
CA ILE A 271 -19.31 -36.85 9.36
C ILE A 271 -20.31 -37.06 10.52
N LYS A 272 -21.50 -37.63 10.23
CA LYS A 272 -22.52 -37.90 11.26
C LYS A 272 -22.24 -39.16 12.10
N GLN A 273 -21.36 -40.07 11.65
CA GLN A 273 -21.00 -41.27 12.43
C GLN A 273 -19.82 -41.04 13.39
N GLU A 274 -18.91 -40.12 13.11
CA GLU A 274 -17.77 -39.83 14.02
C GLU A 274 -18.13 -38.89 15.19
N ALA A 275 -19.22 -38.11 15.08
CA ALA A 275 -19.61 -37.15 16.12
C ALA A 275 -20.27 -37.77 17.38
N VAL A 276 -20.57 -39.08 17.39
CA VAL A 276 -21.27 -39.74 18.52
C VAL A 276 -20.30 -40.42 19.50
N ALA A 277 -19.00 -40.46 19.21
CA ALA A 277 -18.01 -41.19 20.01
C ALA A 277 -16.83 -40.32 20.50
N ALA A 278 -17.09 -39.16 21.11
CA ALA A 278 -16.07 -38.46 21.90
C ALA A 278 -16.71 -37.48 22.91
N SER A 279 -17.14 -38.00 24.05
CA SER A 279 -17.41 -37.20 25.25
C SER A 279 -16.29 -37.48 26.25
N THR A 280 -15.38 -36.52 26.43
CA THR A 280 -14.87 -36.01 27.73
C THR A 280 -13.59 -35.18 27.54
N SER A 281 -13.47 -34.13 28.35
CA SER A 281 -12.34 -33.22 28.57
C SER A 281 -12.26 -31.96 27.69
N GLU A 282 -12.07 -30.83 28.38
CA GLU A 282 -12.12 -29.43 27.95
C GLU A 282 -11.27 -29.10 26.71
N ALA A 283 -11.80 -28.27 25.81
CA ALA A 283 -11.08 -27.80 24.62
C ALA A 283 -11.20 -26.28 24.42
N LEU A 284 -10.03 -25.70 24.16
CA LEU A 284 -9.71 -24.32 23.80
C LEU A 284 -10.53 -23.78 22.60
N PRO A 285 -10.67 -22.44 22.43
CA PRO A 285 -11.47 -21.88 21.35
C PRO A 285 -10.88 -22.21 19.97
N ILE A 286 -11.78 -22.72 19.12
CA ILE A 286 -11.55 -23.18 17.75
C ILE A 286 -11.07 -22.01 16.88
N LEU A 287 -9.81 -22.05 16.46
CA LEU A 287 -9.28 -21.22 15.37
C LEU A 287 -9.90 -21.71 14.05
N LEU A 288 -10.48 -20.78 13.28
CA LEU A 288 -10.98 -21.09 11.94
C LEU A 288 -9.84 -21.57 11.01
N PRO A 289 -10.13 -22.39 9.98
CA PRO A 289 -9.12 -23.01 9.13
C PRO A 289 -8.27 -21.97 8.39
N GLU A 290 -6.95 -22.14 8.42
CA GLU A 290 -5.89 -21.33 7.77
C GLU A 290 -5.88 -21.40 6.22
N GLU A 291 -7.03 -21.60 5.56
CA GLU A 291 -7.09 -21.78 4.09
C GLU A 291 -7.41 -20.50 3.30
N SER A 292 -7.22 -19.31 3.88
CA SER A 292 -7.48 -18.04 3.18
C SER A 292 -6.23 -17.23 2.81
N PHE A 293 -5.02 -17.71 3.06
CA PHE A 293 -3.78 -16.94 2.82
C PHE A 293 -3.03 -17.35 1.54
N SER A 294 -3.70 -17.33 0.37
CA SER A 294 -2.96 -17.26 -0.90
C SER A 294 -2.38 -15.85 -1.05
N TYR A 295 -1.11 -15.69 -0.66
CA TYR A 295 -0.44 -14.41 -0.51
C TYR A 295 0.19 -13.96 -1.85
N GLU A 296 -0.64 -13.40 -2.74
CA GLU A 296 -0.20 -12.70 -3.97
C GLU A 296 -0.26 -11.17 -3.82
N GLY A 297 -0.66 -10.66 -2.65
CA GLY A 297 -1.00 -9.23 -2.45
C GLY A 297 0.18 -8.27 -2.35
N ASP A 298 1.41 -8.76 -2.31
CA ASP A 298 2.60 -7.91 -2.26
C ASP A 298 3.19 -7.67 -3.67
N GLU A 299 2.56 -8.18 -4.73
CA GLU A 299 2.96 -7.92 -6.13
C GLU A 299 3.05 -6.42 -6.43
N GLU A 300 2.16 -5.57 -5.92
CA GLU A 300 2.25 -4.10 -6.14
C GLU A 300 3.42 -3.46 -5.38
N PHE A 301 3.74 -3.97 -4.18
CA PHE A 301 4.91 -3.53 -3.42
C PHE A 301 6.21 -3.99 -4.11
N PHE A 302 6.24 -5.23 -4.63
CA PHE A 302 7.40 -5.78 -5.35
C PHE A 302 7.54 -5.27 -6.78
N ALA A 303 6.45 -4.97 -7.49
CA ALA A 303 6.47 -4.33 -8.80
C ALA A 303 7.15 -2.95 -8.73
N LEU A 304 7.06 -2.28 -7.58
CA LEU A 304 7.77 -1.03 -7.32
C LEU A 304 9.31 -1.22 -7.28
N PHE A 305 9.79 -2.42 -6.91
CA PHE A 305 11.22 -2.78 -6.86
C PHE A 305 11.67 -3.63 -8.08
N GLN A 306 10.75 -4.09 -8.93
CA GLN A 306 11.05 -4.88 -10.13
C GLN A 306 11.26 -4.01 -11.39
N ASN A 307 10.98 -2.71 -11.31
CA ASN A 307 11.26 -1.75 -12.39
C ASN A 307 12.72 -1.26 -12.38
N GLU A 308 13.68 -2.11 -12.01
CA GLU A 308 15.06 -1.87 -12.41
C GLU A 308 15.21 -2.30 -13.88
N PRO A 309 15.74 -1.44 -14.76
CA PRO A 309 16.08 -1.86 -16.11
C PRO A 309 17.05 -3.04 -16.00
N ALA A 310 16.86 -4.03 -16.88
CA ALA A 310 17.70 -5.22 -16.94
C ALA A 310 19.19 -4.84 -16.83
N GLU A 311 19.94 -5.56 -16.00
CA GLU A 311 21.37 -5.33 -15.78
C GLU A 311 22.25 -5.48 -17.05
N ASP A 312 21.64 -5.79 -18.20
CA ASP A 312 22.29 -5.85 -19.50
C ASP A 312 22.56 -4.47 -20.14
N GLU A 313 22.11 -3.34 -19.56
CA GLU A 313 22.39 -1.99 -20.09
C GLU A 313 23.52 -1.24 -19.35
N PHE A 314 24.14 -1.85 -18.33
CA PHE A 314 25.31 -1.32 -17.62
C PHE A 314 26.64 -1.98 -18.05
N ALA A 315 26.72 -2.46 -19.29
CA ALA A 315 28.00 -2.82 -19.89
C ALA A 315 28.83 -1.55 -20.14
N ILE A 316 29.62 -1.15 -19.14
CA ILE A 316 30.70 -0.18 -19.31
C ILE A 316 31.63 -0.76 -20.39
N LYS A 317 31.72 -0.08 -21.54
CA LYS A 317 32.66 -0.46 -22.59
C LYS A 317 34.07 -0.41 -22.01
N GLU A 318 34.82 -1.51 -22.11
CA GLU A 318 36.19 -1.63 -21.58
C GLU A 318 37.17 -0.56 -22.15
N ASP A 319 36.76 0.18 -23.18
CA ASP A 319 37.54 1.20 -23.86
C ASP A 319 37.63 2.55 -23.13
N GLU A 320 36.96 2.73 -21.97
CA GLU A 320 37.02 3.98 -21.17
C GLU A 320 37.76 3.82 -19.82
N PHE A 321 38.63 2.81 -19.70
CA PHE A 321 39.60 2.77 -18.61
C PHE A 321 40.89 3.48 -19.02
N VAL A 322 41.16 4.65 -18.41
CA VAL A 322 42.51 5.22 -18.40
C VAL A 322 43.40 4.25 -17.62
N LYS A 323 44.30 3.54 -18.32
CA LYS A 323 45.31 2.70 -17.69
C LYS A 323 46.26 3.59 -16.88
N ILE A 324 46.04 3.61 -15.57
CA ILE A 324 46.98 4.20 -14.61
C ILE A 324 48.21 3.28 -14.59
N ASP A 325 49.40 3.83 -14.81
CA ASP A 325 50.62 3.04 -14.79
C ASP A 325 50.99 2.63 -13.35
N ASP A 326 51.75 1.54 -13.22
CA ASP A 326 52.15 1.01 -11.90
C ASP A 326 52.95 2.04 -11.08
N ALA A 327 53.57 3.03 -11.73
CA ALA A 327 54.26 4.12 -11.07
C ALA A 327 53.29 5.11 -10.39
N THR A 328 52.17 5.45 -11.03
CA THR A 328 51.12 6.28 -10.41
C THR A 328 50.39 5.53 -9.30
N LEU A 329 50.20 4.20 -9.44
CA LEU A 329 49.65 3.37 -8.37
C LEU A 329 50.55 3.36 -7.13
N ALA A 330 51.87 3.25 -7.32
CA ALA A 330 52.85 3.28 -6.23
C ALA A 330 52.92 4.65 -5.52
N GLN A 331 52.73 5.75 -6.25
CA GLN A 331 52.66 7.09 -5.66
C GLN A 331 51.40 7.28 -4.80
N LEU A 332 50.24 6.80 -5.27
CA LEU A 332 49.00 6.85 -4.51
C LEU A 332 49.08 6.03 -3.21
N ASP A 333 49.75 4.88 -3.24
CA ASP A 333 49.93 4.05 -2.05
C ASP A 333 50.90 4.70 -1.03
N GLN A 334 51.95 5.39 -1.50
CA GLN A 334 52.83 6.17 -0.60
C GLN A 334 52.09 7.34 0.07
N VAL A 335 51.22 8.05 -0.63
CA VAL A 335 50.40 9.14 -0.07
C VAL A 335 49.41 8.60 0.96
N SER A 336 48.80 7.44 0.70
CA SER A 336 47.91 6.74 1.64
C SER A 336 48.65 6.31 2.92
N GLN A 337 49.86 5.75 2.79
CA GLN A 337 50.67 5.34 3.93
C GLN A 337 51.19 6.53 4.76
N ALA A 338 51.53 7.66 4.12
CA ALA A 338 51.92 8.89 4.81
C ALA A 338 50.75 9.49 5.61
N SER A 339 49.53 9.45 5.06
CA SER A 339 48.31 9.93 5.73
C SER A 339 47.98 9.08 6.98
N ARG A 340 48.16 7.76 6.91
CA ARG A 340 47.96 6.85 8.06
C ARG A 340 48.98 7.08 9.18
N ARG A 341 50.23 7.42 8.86
CA ARG A 341 51.27 7.74 9.86
C ARG A 341 51.02 9.09 10.55
N SER A 342 50.52 10.08 9.81
CA SER A 342 50.08 11.38 10.37
C SER A 342 48.93 11.23 11.37
N SER A 343 47.91 10.43 11.03
CA SER A 343 46.77 10.16 11.91
C SER A 343 47.15 9.40 13.18
N ALA A 344 48.08 8.44 13.10
CA ALA A 344 48.57 7.70 14.26
C ALA A 344 49.40 8.58 15.23
N ALA A 345 50.19 9.53 14.71
CA ALA A 345 50.97 10.46 15.56
C ALA A 345 50.08 11.46 16.31
N SER A 346 48.97 11.91 15.70
CA SER A 346 47.99 12.79 16.37
C SER A 346 47.24 12.09 17.51
N ALA A 347 46.92 10.80 17.36
CA ALA A 347 46.20 10.02 18.37
C ALA A 347 47.05 9.69 19.61
N ILE A 348 48.39 9.65 19.48
CA ILE A 348 49.29 9.40 20.62
C ILE A 348 49.58 10.70 21.39
N GLY A 349 49.51 11.87 20.74
CA GLY A 349 49.69 13.17 21.38
C GLY A 349 48.55 13.58 22.34
N GLU A 350 47.31 13.20 22.05
CA GLU A 350 46.15 13.50 22.92
C GLU A 350 46.09 12.65 24.20
N LEU A 351 46.76 11.50 24.23
CA LEU A 351 46.79 10.60 25.40
C LEU A 351 47.83 10.97 26.47
N ILE A 352 48.74 11.92 26.20
CA ILE A 352 49.81 12.31 27.13
C ILE A 352 49.47 13.60 27.91
N PHE A 353 48.42 14.35 27.54
CA PHE A 353 48.00 15.59 28.22
C PHE A 353 46.72 15.47 29.09
N SER A 354 46.26 14.25 29.35
CA SER A 354 45.19 14.00 30.33
C SER A 354 45.63 12.98 31.37
N ASN A 355 46.46 13.45 32.31
CA ASN A 355 46.53 12.93 33.68
C ASN A 355 47.16 13.97 34.61
#